data_AF-A0A966S7C1-F1
#
_entry.id   AF-A0A966S7C1-F1
#
_cell.length_a   1.000
_cell.length_b   1.000
_cell.length_c   1.000
_cell.angle_alpha   90.00
_cell.angle_beta   90.00
_cell.angle_gamma   90.00
#
_symmetry.space_group_name_H-M   'P 1'
#
loop_
_entity.id
_entity.type
_entity.pdbx_description
1 polymer ?
#
loop_
_entity_poly.entity_id
_entity_poly.type
_entity_poly.pdbx_seq_one_letter_code
_entity_poly.pdbx_strand_id
1 'polypeptide(L)' 'MLRYLTAGESHGQALVVIVEGLPSNLPVTVADIASELARRRL' A
#
# COMPACT_ATOMS: atom_id res chain seq x y z
N MET A 1 6.51 15.35 7.64
CA MET A 1 6.18 14.27 8.59
C MET A 1 5.53 13.16 7.78
N LEU A 2 5.96 11.90 7.96
CA LEU A 2 5.40 10.77 7.21
C LEU A 2 3.99 10.44 7.71
N ARG A 3 3.04 10.24 6.79
CA ARG A 3 1.64 9.88 7.11
C ARG A 3 1.14 8.80 6.15
N TYR A 4 0.24 7.94 6.63
CA TYR A 4 -0.52 7.04 5.77
C TYR A 4 -1.98 6.94 6.21
N LEU A 5 -2.85 6.67 5.24
CA LEU A 5 -4.29 6.49 5.40
C LEU A 5 -4.70 5.22 4.68
N THR A 6 -5.66 4.50 5.24
CA THR A 6 -6.25 3.30 4.64
C THR A 6 -7.75 3.51 4.45
N ALA A 7 -8.31 2.89 3.41
CA ALA A 7 -9.73 2.92 3.11
C ALA A 7 -10.16 1.61 2.43
N GLY A 8 -11.46 1.32 2.50
CA GLY A 8 -12.08 0.16 1.87
C GLY A 8 -12.73 -0.79 2.88
N GLU A 9 -13.69 -1.56 2.39
CA GLU A 9 -14.48 -2.52 3.15
C GLU A 9 -14.03 -3.95 2.82
N SER A 10 -14.15 -4.89 3.77
CA SER A 10 -13.72 -6.28 3.56
C SER A 10 -14.39 -6.98 2.37
N HIS A 11 -15.62 -6.57 2.02
CA HIS A 11 -16.38 -7.06 0.87
C HIS A 11 -16.68 -5.95 -0.14
N GLY A 12 -16.00 -4.81 -0.04
CA GLY A 12 -16.12 -3.72 -1.00
C GLY A 12 -15.37 -4.02 -2.30
N GLN A 13 -15.48 -3.12 -3.27
CA GLN A 13 -14.84 -3.31 -4.58
C GLN A 13 -13.31 -3.31 -4.52
N ALA A 14 -12.72 -2.56 -3.58
CA ALA A 14 -11.28 -2.42 -3.45
C ALA A 14 -10.85 -1.94 -2.06
N LEU A 15 -9.56 -2.13 -1.77
CA LEU A 15 -8.84 -1.51 -0.65
C LEU A 15 -7.86 -0.48 -1.20
N VAL A 16 -7.70 0.65 -0.51
CA VAL A 16 -6.85 1.76 -0.93
C VAL A 16 -5.95 2.19 0.23
N VAL A 17 -4.71 2.56 -0.09
CA VAL A 17 -3.75 3.16 0.84
C VAL A 17 -3.16 4.43 0.21
N ILE A 18 -3.10 5.51 0.98
CA ILE A 18 -2.44 6.76 0.60
C ILE A 18 -1.27 6.96 1.55
N VAL A 19 -0.08 7.23 1.01
CA VAL A 19 1.13 7.52 1.79
C VAL A 19 1.68 8.88 1.37
N GLU A 20 1.91 9.76 2.34
CA GLU A 20 2.31 11.15 2.11
C GLU A 20 3.58 11.51 2.91
N GLY A 21 4.34 12.46 2.39
CA GLY A 21 5.58 12.92 3.01
C GLY A 21 6.81 12.07 2.67
N LEU A 22 6.76 11.30 1.58
CA LEU A 22 7.90 10.57 1.04
C LEU A 22 8.79 11.46 0.18
N PRO A 23 10.11 11.22 0.16
CA PRO A 23 11.01 11.89 -0.76
C PRO A 23 10.76 11.45 -2.21
N SER A 24 11.07 12.32 -3.16
CA SER A 24 11.06 11.99 -4.59
C SER A 24 12.11 10.92 -4.93
N ASN A 25 11.89 10.20 -6.04
CA ASN A 25 12.78 9.15 -6.56
C ASN A 25 12.98 7.95 -5.62
N LEU A 26 12.09 7.73 -4.66
CA LEU A 26 12.04 6.47 -3.93
C LEU A 26 11.56 5.37 -4.89
N PRO A 27 12.39 4.35 -5.21
CA PRO A 27 11.97 3.26 -6.07
C PRO A 27 10.87 2.45 -5.38
N VAL A 28 9.75 2.28 -6.06
CA VAL A 28 8.65 1.43 -5.63
C VAL A 28 7.95 0.90 -6.87
N THR A 29 7.71 -0.41 -6.91
CA THR A 29 7.03 -1.07 -8.01
C THR A 29 5.80 -1.81 -7.50
N VAL A 30 4.89 -2.15 -8.41
CA VAL A 30 3.72 -2.98 -8.08
C VAL A 30 4.14 -4.37 -7.60
N ALA A 31 5.25 -4.90 -8.11
CA ALA A 31 5.76 -6.22 -7.74
C ALA A 31 6.21 -6.27 -6.27
N ASP A 32 6.83 -5.20 -5.77
CA ASP A 32 7.23 -5.09 -4.36
C ASP A 32 6.01 -5.22 -3.43
N ILE A 33 4.93 -4.50 -3.77
CA ILE A 33 3.68 -4.51 -3.01
C ILE A 33 3.00 -5.88 -3.09
N ALA A 34 2.94 -6.48 -4.28
CA ALA A 34 2.32 -7.78 -4.49
C ALA A 34 3.03 -8.89 -3.69
N SER A 35 4.37 -8.85 -3.62
CA SER A 35 5.18 -9.78 -2.83
C SER A 35 4.85 -9.71 -1.34
N GLU A 36 4.77 -8.49 -0.77
CA GLU A 36 4.40 -8.31 0.63
C GLU A 36 2.96 -8.74 0.94
N LEU A 37 2.02 -8.48 0.02
CA LEU A 37 0.64 -8.97 0.17
C LEU A 37 0.55 -10.50 0.11
N ALA A 38 1.35 -11.13 -0.75
CA ALA A 38 1.41 -12.59 -0.84
C ALA A 38 1.97 -13.21 0.45
N ARG A 39 3.02 -12.61 1.03
CA ARG A 39 3.63 -13.05 2.30
C ARG A 39 2.65 -13.07 3.48
N ARG A 40 1.61 -12.23 3.46
CA ARG A 40 0.59 -12.17 4.52
C ARG A 40 -0.37 -13.37 4.51
N ARG A 41 -0.39 -14.17 3.44
CA ARG A 41 -1.20 -15.38 3.34
C ARG A 41 -0.45 -16.54 4.00
N LEU A 42 -0.87 -16.91 5.22
CA LEU A 42 -0.48 -18.17 5.86
C LEU A 42 -1.28 -19.34 5.29
#